data_AF-A0A821D7J9-F1
#
_entry.id   AF-A0A821D7J9-F1
#
_cell.length_a   1.000
_cell.length_b   1.000
_cell.length_c   1.000
_cell.angle_alpha   90.00
_cell.angle_beta   90.00
_cell.angle_gamma   90.00
#
_symmetry.space_group_name_H-M   'P 1'
#
loop_
_entity.id
_entity.type
_entity.pdbx_description
1 polymer ?
#
loop_
_entity_poly.entity_id
_entity_poly.type
_entity_poly.pdbx_seq_one_letter_code
_entity_poly.pdbx_strand_id
1 'polypeptide(L)'
;QYIQPTREEREQGDAQKVELYKCSTCLSQYRFPRFNTPLKLLETRQGRCGEAANLFTCLSRSLSFQSRYIYDTTDHVWTEVYSENQHRWLHCDACENLCDSP
;
A
#
# COMPACT_ATOMS: atom_id res chain seq x y z
N GLN A 1 -5.85 18.64 -0.44
CA GLN A 1 -7.26 18.60 -0.90
C GLN A 1 -7.47 17.31 -1.68
N TYR A 2 -8.62 16.63 -1.56
CA TYR A 2 -8.93 15.49 -2.43
C TYR A 2 -9.59 15.96 -3.73
N ILE A 3 -9.15 15.40 -4.86
CA ILE A 3 -9.72 15.65 -6.18
C ILE A 3 -10.00 14.33 -6.90
N GLN A 4 -10.77 14.42 -7.98
CA GLN A 4 -11.08 13.27 -8.81
C GLN A 4 -9.83 12.78 -9.56
N PRO A 5 -9.63 11.45 -9.65
CA PRO A 5 -8.60 10.87 -10.50
C PRO A 5 -8.83 11.20 -11.97
N THR A 6 -7.75 11.23 -12.75
CA THR A 6 -7.83 11.24 -14.22
C THR A 6 -8.31 9.88 -14.72
N ARG A 7 -8.68 9.80 -16.00
CA ARG A 7 -9.01 8.51 -16.64
C ARG A 7 -7.84 7.52 -16.55
N GLU A 8 -6.64 8.00 -16.84
CA GLU A 8 -5.43 7.18 -16.82
C GLU A 8 -5.10 6.67 -15.41
N GLU A 9 -5.22 7.51 -14.38
CA GLU A 9 -4.98 7.12 -12.99
C GLU A 9 -5.95 6.03 -12.52
N ARG A 10 -7.21 6.05 -13.00
CA ARG A 10 -8.18 4.97 -12.77
C ARG A 10 -7.81 3.70 -13.52
N GLU A 11 -7.56 3.81 -14.83
CA GLU A 11 -7.35 2.64 -15.70
C GLU A 11 -6.04 1.89 -15.38
N GLN A 12 -4.96 2.59 -15.03
CA GLN A 12 -3.66 1.97 -14.81
C GLN A 12 -3.43 1.46 -13.38
N GLY A 13 -4.06 2.09 -12.38
CA GLY A 13 -3.72 1.83 -10.99
C GLY A 13 -4.90 1.78 -10.03
N ASP A 14 -6.13 1.78 -10.56
CA ASP A 14 -7.37 1.78 -9.78
C ASP A 14 -7.39 2.87 -8.70
N ALA A 15 -6.89 4.07 -9.04
CA ALA A 15 -6.93 5.19 -8.12
C ALA A 15 -8.38 5.66 -7.92
N GLN A 16 -8.85 5.66 -6.67
CA GLN A 16 -10.19 6.13 -6.30
C GLN A 16 -10.17 7.59 -5.82
N LYS A 17 -9.04 8.05 -5.29
CA LYS A 17 -8.84 9.41 -4.79
C LYS A 17 -7.44 9.91 -5.09
N VAL A 18 -7.32 11.22 -5.29
CA VAL A 18 -6.03 11.89 -5.51
C VAL A 18 -5.86 13.00 -4.50
N GLU A 19 -4.73 13.00 -3.80
CA GLU A 19 -4.34 14.10 -2.92
C GLU A 19 -3.64 15.17 -3.77
N LEU A 20 -4.20 16.37 -3.79
CA LEU A 20 -3.60 17.53 -4.44
C LEU A 20 -2.83 18.35 -3.40
N TYR A 21 -1.55 18.53 -3.67
CA TYR A 21 -0.62 19.36 -2.92
C TYR A 21 -0.26 20.59 -3.74
N LYS A 22 -0.08 21.72 -3.06
CA LYS A 22 0.34 22.97 -3.69
C LYS A 22 1.62 23.45 -3.02
N CYS A 23 2.66 23.68 -3.80
CA CYS A 23 3.90 24.27 -3.29
C CYS A 23 3.65 25.74 -2.91
N SER A 24 4.05 26.15 -1.71
CA SER A 24 3.89 27.53 -1.24
C SER A 24 4.86 28.51 -1.93
N THR A 25 6.01 28.02 -2.41
CA THR A 25 7.05 28.86 -3.03
C THR A 25 6.79 29.11 -4.52
N CYS A 26 6.58 28.04 -5.30
CA CYS A 26 6.42 28.14 -6.76
C CYS A 26 4.97 27.99 -7.24
N LEU A 27 4.01 27.81 -6.32
CA LEU A 27 2.57 27.64 -6.60
C LEU A 27 2.21 26.45 -7.50
N SER A 28 3.18 25.59 -7.84
CA SER A 28 2.96 24.39 -8.63
C SER A 28 2.07 23.40 -7.86
N GLN A 29 1.31 22.62 -8.63
CA GLN A 29 0.45 21.57 -8.09
C GLN A 29 1.10 20.21 -8.29
N TYR A 30 1.11 19.40 -7.24
CA TYR A 30 1.54 18.01 -7.26
C TYR A 30 0.35 17.11 -6.97
N ARG A 31 0.10 16.13 -7.85
CA ARG A 31 -0.94 15.12 -7.70
C ARG A 31 -0.33 13.87 -7.08
N PHE A 32 -1.00 13.33 -6.08
CA PHE A 32 -0.65 12.06 -5.46
C PHE A 32 -1.84 11.11 -5.51
N PRO A 33 -1.99 10.33 -6.60
CA PRO A 33 -3.05 9.34 -6.72
C PRO A 33 -2.82 8.18 -5.75
N ARG A 34 -3.87 7.77 -5.04
CA ARG A 34 -3.85 6.62 -4.13
C ARG A 34 -4.18 5.36 -4.93
N PHE A 35 -3.13 4.72 -5.46
CA PHE A 35 -3.25 3.54 -6.33
C PHE A 35 -3.50 2.27 -5.52
N ASN A 36 -4.31 1.35 -6.06
CA ASN A 36 -4.66 0.07 -5.44
C ASN A 36 -4.09 -1.14 -6.19
N THR A 37 -3.57 -0.97 -7.40
CA THR A 37 -2.97 -2.08 -8.16
C THR A 37 -1.50 -2.29 -7.79
N PRO A 38 -1.06 -3.48 -7.34
CA PRO A 38 0.34 -3.76 -7.01
C PRO A 38 1.33 -3.47 -8.14
N LEU A 39 0.94 -3.72 -9.40
CA LEU A 39 1.76 -3.39 -10.57
C LEU A 39 2.08 -1.90 -10.63
N LYS A 40 1.09 -1.03 -10.38
CA LYS A 40 1.33 0.42 -10.36
C LYS A 40 2.18 0.83 -9.17
N LEU A 41 1.99 0.19 -8.01
CA LEU A 41 2.79 0.44 -6.82
C LEU A 41 4.27 0.04 -6.98
N LEU A 42 4.58 -0.97 -7.80
CA LEU A 42 5.94 -1.33 -8.18
C LEU A 42 6.63 -0.24 -9.01
N GLU A 43 5.87 0.47 -9.84
CA GLU A 43 6.36 1.61 -10.64
C GLU A 43 6.57 2.84 -9.76
N THR A 44 5.57 3.20 -8.94
CA THR A 44 5.59 4.45 -8.18
C THR A 44 6.51 4.38 -6.95
N ARG A 45 6.63 3.19 -6.33
CA ARG A 45 7.48 2.93 -5.15
C ARG A 45 7.26 3.91 -4.00
N GLN A 46 6.04 4.40 -3.85
CA GLN A 46 5.66 5.39 -2.85
C GLN A 46 4.21 5.18 -2.41
N GLY A 47 3.89 5.54 -1.17
CA GLY A 47 2.58 5.31 -0.57
C GLY A 47 2.59 5.51 0.94
N ARG A 48 1.49 5.11 1.59
CA ARG A 48 1.37 4.98 3.06
C ARG A 48 1.18 3.50 3.42
N CYS A 49 0.75 3.20 4.65
CA CYS A 49 0.48 1.84 5.13
C CYS A 49 -0.39 1.02 4.17
N GLY A 50 -1.45 1.62 3.60
CA GLY A 50 -2.31 1.01 2.57
C GLY A 50 -1.55 0.43 1.38
N GLU A 51 -0.79 1.29 0.69
CA GLU A 51 0.02 0.89 -0.46
C GLU A 51 1.14 -0.09 -0.08
N ALA A 52 1.79 0.14 1.07
CA ALA A 52 2.87 -0.71 1.56
C ALA A 52 2.37 -2.14 1.84
N ALA A 53 1.30 -2.28 2.62
CA ALA A 53 0.70 -3.58 2.95
C ALA A 53 0.16 -4.30 1.71
N ASN A 54 -0.45 -3.56 0.77
CA ASN A 54 -0.97 -4.12 -0.47
C ASN A 54 0.15 -4.71 -1.33
N LEU A 55 1.19 -3.91 -1.60
CA LEU A 55 2.33 -4.36 -2.39
C LEU A 55 3.09 -5.49 -1.69
N PHE A 56 3.33 -5.39 -0.38
CA PHE A 56 4.02 -6.42 0.38
C PHE A 56 3.25 -7.74 0.42
N THR A 57 1.93 -7.70 0.57
CA THR A 57 1.08 -8.90 0.50
C THR A 57 1.18 -9.53 -0.89
N CYS A 58 1.12 -8.73 -1.96
CA CYS A 58 1.26 -9.22 -3.33
C CYS A 58 2.61 -9.93 -3.53
N LEU A 59 3.71 -9.30 -3.12
CA LEU A 59 5.06 -9.88 -3.22
C LEU A 59 5.19 -11.17 -2.40
N SER A 60 4.67 -11.21 -1.18
CA SER A 60 4.68 -12.40 -0.32
C SER A 60 3.95 -13.56 -0.98
N ARG A 61 2.79 -13.30 -1.60
CA ARG A 61 2.04 -14.29 -2.37
C ARG A 61 2.80 -14.74 -3.62
N SER A 62 3.45 -13.82 -4.34
CA SER A 62 4.28 -14.16 -5.51
C SER A 62 5.47 -15.07 -5.16
N LEU A 63 6.00 -14.96 -3.95
CA LEU A 63 7.04 -15.83 -3.40
C LEU A 63 6.49 -17.14 -2.81
N SER A 64 5.20 -17.44 -3.03
CA SER A 64 4.50 -18.62 -2.51
C SER A 64 4.33 -18.67 -0.99
N PHE A 65 4.54 -17.56 -0.26
CA PHE A 65 4.18 -17.51 1.15
C PHE A 65 2.66 -17.50 1.33
N GLN A 66 2.15 -18.26 2.30
CA GLN A 66 0.77 -18.11 2.74
C GLN A 66 0.67 -16.77 3.47
N SER A 67 -0.13 -15.86 2.93
CA SER A 67 -0.19 -14.47 3.40
C SER A 67 -1.64 -14.02 3.54
N ARG A 68 -1.93 -13.23 4.57
CA ARG A 68 -3.23 -12.57 4.79
C ARG A 68 -3.03 -11.06 4.78
N TYR A 69 -4.00 -10.36 4.19
CA TYR A 69 -4.11 -8.92 4.32
C TYR A 69 -4.98 -8.60 5.54
N ILE A 70 -4.43 -7.93 6.53
CA ILE A 70 -5.14 -7.59 7.76
C ILE A 70 -5.61 -6.15 7.70
N TYR A 71 -6.91 -5.97 7.96
CA TYR A 71 -7.55 -4.67 8.02
C TYR A 71 -7.94 -4.36 9.46
N ASP A 72 -7.35 -3.31 10.01
CA ASP A 72 -7.79 -2.73 11.27
C ASP A 72 -8.71 -1.54 11.02
N THR A 73 -9.82 -1.53 11.77
CA THR A 73 -10.83 -0.48 11.76
C THR A 73 -10.32 0.88 12.23
N THR A 74 -9.12 0.95 12.84
CA THR A 74 -8.50 2.22 13.27
C THR A 74 -7.60 2.89 12.20
N ASP A 75 -7.86 2.61 10.92
CA ASP A 75 -7.14 3.17 9.75
C ASP A 75 -5.70 2.65 9.59
N HIS A 76 -5.47 1.39 9.98
CA HIS A 76 -4.20 0.72 9.75
C HIS A 76 -4.38 -0.64 9.05
N VAL A 77 -3.35 -1.05 8.33
CA VAL A 77 -3.35 -2.32 7.59
C VAL A 77 -1.94 -2.91 7.58
N TRP A 78 -1.86 -4.24 7.60
CA TRP A 78 -0.59 -4.96 7.56
C TRP A 78 -0.78 -6.34 6.91
N THR A 79 0.28 -7.14 6.89
CA THR A 79 0.28 -8.49 6.35
C THR A 79 0.59 -9.50 7.45
N GLU A 80 -0.10 -10.63 7.48
CA GLU A 80 0.38 -11.80 8.23
C GLU A 80 0.96 -12.83 7.26
N VAL A 81 2.09 -13.44 7.62
CA VAL A 81 2.71 -14.51 6.84
C VAL A 81 2.79 -15.77 7.70
N TYR A 82 2.34 -16.91 7.18
CA TYR A 82 2.44 -18.19 7.91
C TYR A 82 3.89 -18.71 7.88
N SER A 83 4.42 -19.03 9.05
CA SER A 83 5.71 -19.68 9.21
C SER A 83 5.52 -21.18 9.38
N GLU A 84 5.92 -21.95 8.37
CA GLU A 84 5.90 -23.42 8.45
C GLU A 84 6.80 -23.96 9.57
N ASN A 85 7.93 -23.29 9.85
CA ASN A 85 8.86 -23.72 10.90
C ASN A 85 8.34 -23.45 12.32
N GLN A 86 7.56 -22.38 12.51
CA GLN A 86 6.98 -22.03 13.81
C GLN A 86 5.53 -22.47 13.96
N HIS A 87 4.93 -23.02 12.89
CA HIS A 87 3.52 -23.42 12.82
C HIS A 87 2.54 -22.33 13.28
N ARG A 88 2.80 -21.07 12.93
CA ARG A 88 1.95 -19.92 13.30
C ARG A 88 2.04 -18.77 12.31
N TRP A 89 1.10 -17.84 12.42
CA TRP A 89 1.11 -16.58 11.69
C TRP A 89 2.06 -15.58 12.34
N LEU A 90 2.86 -14.90 11.52
CA LEU A 90 3.75 -13.82 11.92
C LEU A 90 3.15 -12.50 11.46
N HIS A 91 3.01 -11.55 12.38
CA HIS A 91 2.68 -10.16 12.05
C HIS A 91 3.82 -9.54 11.24
N CYS A 92 3.52 -8.92 10.11
CA CYS A 92 4.48 -8.22 9.26
C CYS A 92 3.92 -6.83 8.87
N ASP A 93 4.48 -5.77 9.44
CA ASP A 93 4.16 -4.39 9.06
C ASP A 93 5.27 -3.82 8.18
N ALA A 94 4.99 -3.76 6.88
CA ALA A 94 5.93 -3.23 5.89
C ALA A 94 6.11 -1.71 5.97
N CYS A 95 5.14 -0.98 6.55
CA CYS A 95 5.25 0.47 6.73
C CYS A 95 6.25 0.82 7.84
N GLU A 96 6.24 0.02 8.91
CA GLU A 96 7.09 0.21 10.10
C GLU A 96 8.36 -0.66 10.10
N ASN A 97 8.53 -1.53 9.10
CA ASN A 97 9.61 -2.52 9.01
C ASN A 97 9.68 -3.43 10.27
N LEU A 98 8.51 -3.89 10.72
CA LEU A 98 8.36 -4.77 11.88
C LEU A 98 7.93 -6.17 11.45
N CYS A 99 8.45 -7.18 12.16
CA CYS A 99 8.07 -8.58 11.99
C CYS A 99 7.97 -9.23 13.36
N ASP A 100 6.92 -10.02 13.58
CA ASP A 100 6.62 -10.74 14.81
C ASP A 100 6.48 -9.83 16.05
N SER A 101 5.91 -8.64 15.84
CA SER A 101 5.64 -7.63 16.89
C SER A 101 4.19 -7.14 16.79
N PRO A 102 3.21 -8.01 17.10
CA PRO A 102 1.78 -7.70 16.98
C PRO A 102 1.30 -6.62 17.94
#